data_AF-A0A1F7WKI2-F1
#
_entry.id   AF-A0A1F7WKI2-F1
#
_cell.length_a   1.000
_cell.length_b   1.000
_cell.length_c   1.000
_cell.angle_alpha   90.00
_cell.angle_beta   90.00
_cell.angle_gamma   90.00
#
_symmetry.space_group_name_H-M   'P 1'
#
loop_
_entity.id
_entity.type
_entity.pdbx_description
1 polymer ?
#
loop_
_entity_poly.entity_id
_entity_poly.type
_entity_poly.pdbx_seq_one_letter_code
_entity_poly.pdbx_strand_id
1 'polypeptide(L)'
;VAIGAYLIKTLGTKSLQGKAILFITIGFVSWTIAEILWIIYQNAIVSPADVFYLLSYPLLVIGILYGIKMSNPYIFKDKKRMLILSFIAIAVLGSYLYFFPLSWDHEITFVENIVTGGYVIADMLLLIPLVFLCYSLISGTLSIGWIIFAAGVVAMLIADLWYALNYELYTSGKQYIDLAWYLSYFFFIYALIQFKRIQKHVKEIVTKKS
;
A
#
# COMPACT_ATOMS: atom_id res chain seq x y z
N VAL A 1 -10.74 4.89 -5.99
CA VAL A 1 -11.99 4.09 -5.84
C VAL A 1 -12.70 3.78 -7.17
N ALA A 2 -13.11 4.77 -7.98
CA ALA A 2 -13.94 4.52 -9.18
C ALA A 2 -13.34 3.54 -10.22
N ILE A 3 -12.04 3.66 -10.52
CA ILE A 3 -11.35 2.73 -11.44
C ILE A 3 -11.35 1.30 -10.87
N GLY A 4 -11.13 1.15 -9.57
CA GLY A 4 -11.20 -0.13 -8.87
C GLY A 4 -12.58 -0.78 -8.98
N ALA A 5 -13.65 -0.03 -8.72
CA ALA A 5 -15.03 -0.50 -8.87
C ALA A 5 -15.33 -0.98 -10.30
N TYR A 6 -14.88 -0.23 -11.31
CA TYR A 6 -14.97 -0.64 -12.72
C TYR A 6 -14.23 -1.97 -12.99
N LEU A 7 -13.00 -2.09 -12.50
CA LEU A 7 -12.20 -3.31 -12.65
C LEU A 7 -12.86 -4.51 -11.97
N ILE A 8 -13.41 -4.35 -10.77
CA ILE A 8 -14.15 -5.42 -10.07
C ILE A 8 -15.35 -5.88 -10.90
N LYS A 9 -16.14 -4.94 -11.44
CA LYS A 9 -17.29 -5.25 -12.29
C LYS A 9 -16.90 -6.04 -13.54
N THR A 10 -15.73 -5.75 -14.11
CA THR A 10 -15.28 -6.38 -15.36
C THR A 10 -14.48 -7.68 -15.19
N LEU A 11 -13.82 -7.87 -14.04
CA LEU A 11 -13.04 -9.07 -13.70
C LEU A 11 -13.86 -10.11 -12.92
N GLY A 12 -14.91 -9.67 -12.23
CA GLY A 12 -15.69 -10.47 -11.29
C GLY A 12 -14.90 -10.83 -10.02
N THR A 13 -15.59 -11.15 -8.92
CA THR A 13 -14.94 -11.44 -7.62
C THR A 13 -14.49 -12.89 -7.43
N LYS A 14 -14.77 -13.75 -8.42
CA LYS A 14 -14.37 -15.18 -8.38
C LYS A 14 -12.90 -15.39 -8.78
N SER A 15 -12.36 -14.54 -9.64
CA SER A 15 -10.96 -14.63 -10.11
C SER A 15 -9.98 -14.10 -9.06
N LEU A 16 -8.74 -14.62 -9.05
CA LEU A 16 -7.68 -14.10 -8.16
C LEU A 16 -7.40 -12.62 -8.40
N GLN A 17 -7.35 -12.21 -9.67
CA GLN A 17 -7.17 -10.81 -10.05
C GLN A 17 -8.31 -9.93 -9.55
N GLY A 18 -9.56 -10.38 -9.69
CA GLY A 18 -10.71 -9.65 -9.19
C GLY A 18 -10.74 -9.53 -7.66
N LYS A 19 -10.31 -10.57 -6.93
CA LYS A 19 -10.12 -10.50 -5.48
C LYS A 19 -9.02 -9.51 -5.10
N ALA A 20 -7.87 -9.53 -5.79
CA ALA A 20 -6.80 -8.57 -5.55
C ALA A 20 -7.31 -7.12 -5.67
N ILE A 21 -7.98 -6.81 -6.78
CA ILE A 21 -8.53 -5.47 -7.01
C ILE A 21 -9.66 -5.13 -6.03
N LEU A 22 -10.49 -6.10 -5.63
CA LEU A 22 -11.53 -5.90 -4.62
C LEU A 22 -10.93 -5.40 -3.30
N PHE A 23 -9.96 -6.13 -2.76
CA PHE A 23 -9.34 -5.77 -1.48
C PHE A 23 -8.56 -4.45 -1.57
N ILE A 24 -7.84 -4.22 -2.67
CA ILE A 24 -7.19 -2.92 -2.92
C ILE A 24 -8.21 -1.78 -2.96
N THR A 25 -9.36 -1.99 -3.60
CA THR A 25 -10.40 -0.96 -3.72
C THR A 25 -11.07 -0.67 -2.39
N ILE A 26 -11.36 -1.70 -1.58
CA ILE A 26 -11.90 -1.53 -0.22
C ILE A 26 -10.88 -0.79 0.66
N GLY A 27 -9.59 -1.13 0.54
CA GLY A 27 -8.51 -0.40 1.18
C GLY A 27 -8.53 1.09 0.82
N PHE A 28 -8.62 1.43 -0.47
CA PHE A 28 -8.73 2.83 -0.89
C PHE A 28 -10.05 3.51 -0.47
N VAL A 29 -11.15 2.77 -0.30
CA VAL A 29 -12.38 3.34 0.29
C VAL A 29 -12.14 3.71 1.75
N SER A 30 -11.51 2.81 2.52
CA SER A 30 -11.10 3.09 3.90
C SER A 30 -10.19 4.31 3.97
N TRP A 31 -9.15 4.36 3.13
CA TRP A 31 -8.25 5.51 3.01
C TRP A 31 -8.99 6.81 2.68
N THR A 32 -9.97 6.76 1.75
CA THR A 32 -10.76 7.95 1.39
C THR A 32 -11.59 8.46 2.58
N ILE A 33 -12.15 7.55 3.39
CA ILE A 33 -12.86 7.93 4.61
C ILE A 33 -11.90 8.56 5.61
N ALA A 34 -10.69 8.01 5.74
CA ALA A 34 -9.64 8.54 6.59
C ALA A 34 -9.26 9.98 6.19
N GLU A 35 -9.03 10.24 4.91
CA GLU A 35 -8.75 11.60 4.39
C GLU A 35 -9.85 12.60 4.74
N ILE A 36 -11.12 12.22 4.59
CA ILE A 36 -12.26 13.07 4.94
C ILE A 36 -12.24 13.39 6.44
N LEU A 37 -11.98 12.39 7.28
CA LEU A 37 -11.90 12.58 8.72
C LEU A 37 -10.67 13.43 9.10
N TRP A 38 -9.52 13.21 8.47
CA TRP A 38 -8.30 14.00 8.70
C TRP A 38 -8.54 15.48 8.43
N ILE A 39 -9.26 15.82 7.36
CA ILE A 39 -9.67 17.20 7.05
C ILE A 39 -10.62 17.78 8.11
N ILE A 40 -11.43 16.96 8.77
CA ILE A 40 -12.33 17.40 9.85
C ILE A 40 -11.56 17.59 11.16
N TYR A 41 -10.55 16.75 11.42
CA TYR A 41 -9.80 16.68 12.69
C TYR A 41 -8.36 17.24 12.58
N GLN A 42 -8.12 18.24 11.72
CA GLN A 42 -6.78 18.74 11.33
C GLN A 42 -5.79 19.10 12.45
N ASN A 43 -6.26 19.31 13.69
CA ASN A 43 -5.42 19.70 14.83
C ASN A 43 -5.07 18.53 15.76
N ALA A 44 -5.57 17.32 15.49
CA ALA A 44 -5.34 16.16 16.34
C ALA A 44 -4.18 15.32 15.79
N ILE A 45 -3.21 14.98 16.65
CA ILE A 45 -2.11 14.06 16.31
C ILE A 45 -2.66 12.65 16.07
N VAL A 46 -3.63 12.24 16.90
CA VAL A 46 -4.42 11.01 16.73
C VAL A 46 -5.90 11.36 16.71
N SER A 47 -6.62 10.75 15.78
CA SER A 47 -8.01 11.02 15.45
C SER A 47 -8.76 9.75 15.03
N PRO A 48 -10.10 9.82 14.85
CA PRO A 48 -10.83 8.72 14.23
C PRO A 48 -10.37 8.35 12.82
N ALA A 49 -9.64 9.23 12.11
CA ALA A 49 -9.08 8.95 10.79
C ALA A 49 -8.09 7.78 10.84
N ASP A 50 -7.31 7.68 11.93
CA ASP A 50 -6.24 6.69 12.09
C ASP A 50 -6.75 5.25 12.03
N VAL A 51 -7.97 5.00 12.54
CA VAL A 51 -8.61 3.69 12.43
C VAL A 51 -8.79 3.28 10.97
N PHE A 52 -9.20 4.23 10.12
CA PHE A 52 -9.45 3.97 8.70
C PHE A 52 -8.17 3.94 7.86
N TYR A 53 -7.17 4.76 8.19
CA TYR A 53 -5.85 4.63 7.56
C TYR A 53 -5.23 3.27 7.90
N LEU A 54 -5.17 2.91 9.19
CA LEU A 54 -4.59 1.64 9.65
C LEU A 54 -5.36 0.42 9.10
N LEU A 55 -6.69 0.49 8.97
CA LEU A 55 -7.48 -0.57 8.33
C LEU A 55 -7.17 -0.75 6.84
N SER A 56 -6.69 0.29 6.16
CA SER A 56 -6.33 0.21 4.74
C SER A 56 -5.16 -0.75 4.50
N TYR A 57 -4.17 -0.76 5.39
CA TYR A 57 -2.98 -1.61 5.27
C TYR A 57 -3.26 -3.12 5.15
N PRO A 58 -3.99 -3.78 6.08
CA PRO A 58 -4.28 -5.20 5.95
C PRO A 58 -5.10 -5.50 4.70
N LEU A 59 -6.00 -4.59 4.28
CA LEU A 59 -6.76 -4.74 3.04
C LEU A 59 -5.84 -4.69 1.81
N LEU A 60 -4.91 -3.73 1.75
CA LEU A 60 -3.95 -3.63 0.66
C LEU A 60 -3.01 -4.85 0.63
N VAL A 61 -2.53 -5.29 1.79
CA VAL A 61 -1.72 -6.52 1.93
C VAL A 61 -2.46 -7.73 1.39
N ILE A 62 -3.73 -7.95 1.79
CA ILE A 62 -4.54 -9.06 1.26
C ILE A 62 -4.64 -8.98 -0.26
N GLY A 63 -4.84 -7.78 -0.81
CA GLY A 63 -4.85 -7.54 -2.26
C GLY A 63 -3.54 -7.96 -2.94
N ILE A 64 -2.41 -7.59 -2.36
CA ILE A 64 -1.06 -7.95 -2.84
C ILE A 64 -0.83 -9.46 -2.75
N LEU A 65 -1.26 -10.11 -1.66
CA LEU A 65 -1.16 -11.57 -1.51
C LEU A 65 -1.95 -12.32 -2.58
N TYR A 66 -3.12 -11.82 -3.00
CA TYR A 66 -3.82 -12.36 -4.17
C TYR A 66 -3.06 -12.12 -5.47
N GLY A 67 -2.39 -10.97 -5.62
CA GLY A 67 -1.46 -10.69 -6.72
C GLY A 67 -0.31 -11.71 -6.79
N ILE A 68 0.32 -12.00 -5.65
CA ILE A 68 1.36 -13.02 -5.50
C ILE A 68 0.84 -14.40 -5.86
N LYS A 69 -0.34 -14.78 -5.37
CA LYS A 69 -0.95 -16.08 -5.68
C LYS A 69 -1.25 -16.23 -7.18
N MET A 70 -1.58 -15.14 -7.85
CA MET A 70 -1.80 -15.10 -9.30
C MET A 70 -0.48 -15.25 -10.07
N SER A 71 0.59 -14.58 -9.63
CA SER A 71 1.89 -14.66 -10.32
C SER A 71 2.60 -16.00 -10.08
N ASN A 72 2.46 -16.57 -8.89
CA ASN A 72 3.07 -17.85 -8.53
C ASN A 72 2.18 -18.63 -7.53
N PRO A 73 1.33 -19.55 -8.03
CA PRO A 73 0.39 -20.30 -7.21
C PRO A 73 1.01 -21.20 -6.13
N TYR A 74 2.28 -21.57 -6.29
CA TYR A 74 2.98 -22.50 -5.40
C TYR A 74 3.86 -21.81 -4.36
N ILE A 75 3.91 -20.49 -4.39
CA ILE A 75 4.92 -19.73 -3.64
C ILE A 75 4.77 -19.84 -2.13
N PHE A 76 3.54 -19.89 -1.64
CA PHE A 76 3.23 -20.13 -0.22
C PHE A 76 3.47 -21.58 0.21
N LYS A 77 3.77 -22.50 -0.71
CA LYS A 77 4.11 -23.90 -0.41
C LYS A 77 5.62 -24.12 -0.29
N ASP A 78 6.44 -23.20 -0.80
CA ASP A 78 7.90 -23.26 -0.68
C ASP A 78 8.34 -22.70 0.68
N LYS A 79 8.59 -23.63 1.62
CA LYS A 79 9.04 -23.29 2.99
C LYS A 79 10.32 -22.46 3.00
N LYS A 80 11.25 -22.67 2.07
CA LYS A 80 12.51 -21.92 2.03
C LYS A 80 12.26 -20.46 1.66
N ARG A 81 11.42 -20.21 0.65
CA ARG A 81 11.03 -18.85 0.25
C ARG A 81 10.26 -18.12 1.34
N MET A 82 9.31 -18.80 1.98
CA MET A 82 8.56 -18.23 3.11
C MET A 82 9.47 -17.87 4.28
N LEU A 83 10.47 -18.71 4.58
CA LEU A 83 11.46 -18.42 5.61
C LEU A 83 12.30 -17.18 5.25
N ILE A 84 12.78 -17.07 4.01
CA ILE A 84 13.52 -15.90 3.53
C ILE A 84 12.68 -14.63 3.64
N LEU A 85 11.42 -14.66 3.21
CA LEU A 85 10.51 -13.52 3.32
C LEU A 85 10.28 -13.11 4.78
N SER A 86 10.14 -14.09 5.67
CA SER A 86 9.98 -13.83 7.10
C SER A 86 11.23 -13.20 7.69
N PHE A 87 12.43 -13.66 7.31
CA PHE A 87 13.69 -13.06 7.74
C PHE A 87 13.87 -11.63 7.22
N ILE A 88 13.54 -11.37 5.95
CA ILE A 88 13.57 -10.01 5.39
C ILE A 88 12.59 -9.12 6.15
N ALA A 89 11.38 -9.61 6.42
CA ALA A 89 10.39 -8.87 7.19
C ALA A 89 10.90 -8.52 8.60
N ILE A 90 11.44 -9.52 9.32
CA ILE A 90 12.01 -9.33 10.66
C ILE A 90 13.20 -8.38 10.62
N ALA A 91 14.09 -8.46 9.62
CA ALA A 91 15.25 -7.58 9.51
C ALA A 91 14.84 -6.13 9.23
N VAL A 92 13.90 -5.90 8.31
CA VAL A 92 13.38 -4.56 7.99
C VAL A 92 12.69 -3.97 9.22
N LEU A 93 11.77 -4.71 9.84
CA LEU A 93 11.06 -4.26 11.05
C LEU A 93 12.02 -4.04 12.22
N GLY A 94 12.96 -4.96 12.44
CA GLY A 94 13.96 -4.88 13.49
C GLY A 94 14.86 -3.67 13.32
N SER A 95 15.24 -3.33 12.08
CA SER A 95 16.01 -2.13 11.79
C SER A 95 15.24 -0.86 12.14
N TYR A 96 13.96 -0.77 11.76
CA TYR A 96 13.14 0.38 12.13
C TYR A 96 12.95 0.48 13.64
N LEU A 97 12.58 -0.61 14.32
CA LEU A 97 12.38 -0.64 15.76
C LEU A 97 13.65 -0.30 16.54
N TYR A 98 14.83 -0.61 16.00
CA TYR A 98 16.10 -0.20 16.58
C TYR A 98 16.29 1.33 16.54
N PHE A 99 15.87 1.98 15.45
CA PHE A 99 15.96 3.44 15.30
C PHE A 99 14.73 4.19 15.83
N PHE A 100 13.62 3.51 16.09
CA PHE A 100 12.37 4.09 16.56
C PHE A 100 12.51 4.97 17.82
N PRO A 101 13.37 4.64 18.81
CA PRO A 101 13.61 5.54 19.94
C PRO A 101 14.16 6.92 19.55
N LEU A 102 14.80 7.06 18.38
CA LEU A 102 15.28 8.37 17.89
C LEU A 102 14.15 9.28 17.42
N SER A 103 13.00 8.70 17.06
CA SER A 103 11.77 9.43 16.73
C SER A 103 10.79 9.49 17.90
N TRP A 104 11.19 9.02 19.09
CA TRP A 104 10.32 9.05 20.26
C TRP A 104 10.25 10.45 20.84
N ASP A 105 9.05 10.98 20.94
CA ASP A 105 8.80 12.28 21.53
C ASP A 105 8.21 12.14 22.94
N HIS A 106 8.85 12.77 23.92
CA HIS A 106 8.42 12.74 25.31
C HIS A 106 7.32 13.75 25.64
N GLU A 107 7.03 14.70 24.74
CA GLU A 107 6.01 15.74 24.92
C GLU A 107 4.60 15.27 24.50
N ILE A 108 4.49 14.15 23.77
CA ILE A 108 3.22 13.55 23.35
C ILE A 108 2.96 12.23 24.07
N THR A 109 1.71 11.77 24.02
CA THR A 109 1.29 10.55 24.67
C THR A 109 1.95 9.31 24.03
N PHE A 110 2.00 8.23 24.82
CA PHE A 110 2.44 6.92 24.32
C PHE A 110 1.65 6.46 23.09
N VAL A 111 0.33 6.70 23.07
CA VAL A 111 -0.54 6.31 21.95
C VAL A 111 -0.19 7.11 20.70
N GLU A 112 0.03 8.42 20.82
CA GLU A 112 0.43 9.28 19.71
C GLU A 112 1.77 8.82 19.10
N ASN A 113 2.78 8.53 19.92
CA ASN A 113 4.04 7.97 19.44
C ASN A 113 3.85 6.65 18.67
N ILE A 114 3.02 5.74 19.22
CA ILE A 114 2.78 4.43 18.59
C ILE A 114 2.01 4.56 17.28
N VAL A 115 1.03 5.46 17.20
CA VAL A 115 0.25 5.68 15.97
C VAL A 115 1.14 6.30 14.89
N THR A 116 1.85 7.39 15.21
CA THR A 116 2.72 8.10 14.27
C THR A 116 3.85 7.19 13.75
N GLY A 117 4.51 6.43 14.63
CA GLY A 117 5.49 5.42 14.21
C GLY A 117 4.88 4.19 13.54
N GLY A 118 3.63 3.87 13.88
CA GLY A 118 2.89 2.74 13.36
C GLY A 118 2.66 2.82 11.85
N TYR A 119 2.50 4.03 11.31
CA TYR A 119 2.40 4.26 9.86
C TYR A 119 3.64 3.80 9.10
N VAL A 120 4.83 4.17 9.58
CA VAL A 120 6.10 3.75 8.99
C VAL A 120 6.24 2.22 9.02
N ILE A 121 5.86 1.59 10.14
CA ILE A 121 5.84 0.12 10.26
C ILE A 121 4.87 -0.48 9.24
N ALA A 122 3.66 0.08 9.12
CA ALA A 122 2.63 -0.41 8.23
C ALA A 122 3.04 -0.31 6.75
N ASP A 123 3.71 0.78 6.37
CA ASP A 123 4.31 0.98 5.05
C ASP A 123 5.38 -0.06 4.74
N MET A 124 6.28 -0.33 5.69
CA MET A 124 7.30 -1.37 5.56
C MET A 124 6.67 -2.76 5.41
N LEU A 125 5.66 -3.08 6.23
CA LEU A 125 4.88 -4.31 6.14
C LEU A 125 4.17 -4.47 4.79
N LEU A 126 3.74 -3.37 4.18
CA LEU A 126 3.14 -3.35 2.85
C LEU A 126 4.18 -3.56 1.74
N LEU A 127 5.38 -2.98 1.88
CA LEU A 127 6.46 -3.09 0.90
C LEU A 127 7.02 -4.51 0.79
N ILE A 128 7.17 -5.23 1.89
CA ILE A 128 7.77 -6.58 1.89
C ILE A 128 7.10 -7.54 0.88
N PRO A 129 5.78 -7.82 0.96
CA PRO A 129 5.12 -8.68 -0.02
C PRO A 129 5.09 -8.04 -1.42
N LEU A 130 5.12 -6.72 -1.52
CA LEU A 130 5.07 -6.02 -2.79
C LEU A 130 6.37 -6.11 -3.59
N VAL A 131 7.53 -5.96 -2.94
CA VAL A 131 8.86 -6.19 -3.54
C VAL A 131 8.94 -7.61 -4.08
N PHE A 132 8.42 -8.58 -3.33
CA PHE A 132 8.39 -9.96 -3.75
C PHE A 132 7.46 -10.19 -4.96
N LEU A 133 6.28 -9.57 -4.96
CA LEU A 133 5.37 -9.60 -6.09
C LEU A 133 6.04 -9.02 -7.35
N CYS A 134 6.68 -7.85 -7.23
CA CYS A 134 7.43 -7.24 -8.32
C CYS A 134 8.53 -8.17 -8.82
N TYR A 135 9.31 -8.79 -7.92
CA TYR A 135 10.34 -9.76 -8.28
C TYR A 135 9.76 -10.97 -9.05
N SER A 136 8.63 -11.50 -8.60
CA SER A 136 7.97 -12.64 -9.24
C SER A 136 7.43 -12.32 -10.64
N LEU A 137 7.30 -11.04 -10.98
CA LEU A 137 6.72 -10.56 -12.23
C LEU A 137 7.74 -9.94 -13.19
N ILE A 138 9.04 -9.86 -12.85
CA ILE A 138 10.09 -9.13 -13.60
C ILE A 138 10.07 -9.40 -15.13
N SER A 139 9.62 -10.56 -15.59
CA SER A 139 9.56 -10.92 -17.02
C SER A 139 8.20 -10.72 -17.71
N GLY A 140 7.17 -10.18 -17.03
CA GLY A 140 5.81 -10.10 -17.55
C GLY A 140 5.27 -8.68 -17.71
N THR A 141 4.42 -8.45 -18.72
CA THR A 141 3.69 -7.17 -18.90
C THR A 141 2.75 -6.83 -17.74
N LEU A 142 2.37 -7.83 -16.95
CA LEU A 142 1.61 -7.67 -15.69
C LEU A 142 2.41 -6.96 -14.58
N SER A 143 3.74 -6.86 -14.69
CA SER A 143 4.61 -6.27 -13.66
C SER A 143 4.45 -4.76 -13.52
N ILE A 144 4.22 -4.03 -14.62
CA ILE A 144 4.34 -2.57 -14.61
C ILE A 144 3.36 -1.91 -13.65
N GLY A 145 2.12 -2.41 -13.57
CA GLY A 145 1.12 -1.88 -12.62
C GLY A 145 1.53 -2.10 -11.17
N TRP A 146 2.11 -3.27 -10.84
CA TRP A 146 2.58 -3.57 -9.48
C TRP A 146 3.86 -2.79 -9.13
N ILE A 147 4.76 -2.57 -10.09
CA ILE A 147 5.96 -1.74 -9.90
C ILE A 147 5.56 -0.29 -9.62
N ILE A 148 4.61 0.26 -10.38
CA ILE A 148 4.08 1.60 -10.12
C ILE A 148 3.38 1.65 -8.76
N PHE A 149 2.62 0.61 -8.40
CA PHE A 149 2.01 0.52 -7.07
C PHE A 149 3.09 0.54 -5.96
N ALA A 150 4.20 -0.17 -6.16
CA ALA A 150 5.35 -0.15 -5.24
C ALA A 150 6.00 1.22 -5.12
N ALA A 151 6.17 1.94 -6.23
CA ALA A 151 6.63 3.33 -6.20
C ALA A 151 5.69 4.23 -5.38
N GLY A 152 4.38 3.99 -5.45
CA GLY A 152 3.39 4.64 -4.59
C GLY A 152 3.63 4.40 -3.11
N VAL A 153 3.81 3.14 -2.71
CA VAL A 153 4.08 2.80 -1.29
C VAL A 153 5.43 3.38 -0.83
N VAL A 154 6.45 3.43 -1.69
CA VAL A 154 7.73 4.08 -1.34
C VAL A 154 7.56 5.58 -1.12
N ALA A 155 6.78 6.26 -1.97
CA ALA A 155 6.50 7.69 -1.79
C ALA A 155 5.74 7.97 -0.49
N MET A 156 4.80 7.08 -0.13
CA MET A 156 4.08 7.09 1.15
C MET A 156 5.03 6.92 2.33
N LEU A 157 5.93 5.94 2.28
CA LEU A 157 6.94 5.70 3.32
C LEU A 157 7.84 6.90 3.54
N ILE A 158 8.25 7.57 2.46
CA ILE A 158 9.07 8.78 2.56
C ILE A 158 8.30 9.89 3.27
N ALA A 159 7.01 10.06 2.95
CA ALA A 159 6.16 11.04 3.60
C ALA A 159 5.97 10.71 5.09
N ASP A 160 5.65 9.46 5.43
CA ASP A 160 5.41 9.05 6.82
C ASP A 160 6.68 9.10 7.67
N LEU A 161 7.85 8.76 7.10
CA LEU A 161 9.14 8.97 7.76
C LEU A 161 9.41 10.45 8.03
N TRP A 162 9.11 11.33 7.06
CA TRP A 162 9.26 12.77 7.26
C TRP A 162 8.31 13.24 8.37
N TYR A 163 7.04 12.84 8.31
CA TYR A 163 6.02 13.23 9.28
C TYR A 163 6.42 12.79 10.69
N ALA A 164 6.81 11.52 10.87
CA ALA A 164 7.21 10.99 12.17
C ALA A 164 8.40 11.75 12.81
N LEU A 165 9.27 12.34 11.99
CA LEU A 165 10.41 13.14 12.48
C LEU A 165 10.10 14.63 12.66
N ASN A 166 9.00 15.15 12.10
CA ASN A 166 8.75 16.58 12.00
C ASN A 166 7.27 16.97 12.20
N TYR A 167 6.48 16.13 12.89
CA TYR A 167 5.03 16.30 12.99
C TYR A 167 4.63 17.65 13.62
N GLU A 168 5.42 18.18 14.57
CA GLU A 168 5.17 19.48 15.21
C GLU A 168 5.19 20.65 14.22
N LEU A 169 6.02 20.54 13.19
CA LEU A 169 6.13 21.56 12.17
C LEU A 169 5.00 21.44 11.16
N TYR A 170 4.32 20.29 11.09
CA TYR A 170 3.36 19.99 10.05
C TYR A 170 2.16 20.93 10.05
N THR A 171 1.81 21.43 8.87
CA THR A 171 0.53 22.09 8.65
C THR A 171 0.03 21.73 7.26
N SER A 172 -1.16 21.14 7.21
CA SER A 172 -1.76 20.65 5.97
C SER A 172 -1.81 21.73 4.88
N GLY A 173 -1.37 21.38 3.68
CA GLY A 173 -1.38 22.24 2.49
C GLY A 173 -0.27 23.28 2.45
N LYS A 174 0.64 23.33 3.44
CA LYS A 174 1.69 24.35 3.54
C LYS A 174 3.10 23.79 3.39
N GLN A 175 3.26 22.47 3.23
CA GLN A 175 4.56 21.82 3.27
C GLN A 175 4.80 20.85 2.12
N TYR A 176 6.08 20.64 1.80
CA TYR A 176 6.50 19.72 0.74
C TYR A 176 6.19 18.25 1.04
N ILE A 177 5.97 17.88 2.30
CA ILE A 177 5.58 16.54 2.71
C ILE A 177 4.26 16.09 2.05
N ASP A 178 3.31 17.01 1.88
CA ASP A 178 2.04 16.73 1.21
C ASP A 178 2.26 16.29 -0.25
N LEU A 179 3.31 16.79 -0.91
CA LEU A 179 3.65 16.38 -2.28
C LEU A 179 4.04 14.91 -2.34
N ALA A 180 4.70 14.37 -1.30
CA ALA A 180 5.08 12.96 -1.26
C ALA A 180 3.83 12.06 -1.08
N TRP A 181 2.88 12.44 -0.21
CA TRP A 181 1.59 11.75 -0.11
C TRP A 181 0.78 11.85 -1.42
N TYR A 182 0.68 13.04 -2.02
CA TYR A 182 -0.04 13.20 -3.29
C TYR A 182 0.63 12.43 -4.45
N LEU A 183 1.95 12.34 -4.47
CA LEU A 183 2.68 11.53 -5.42
C LEU A 183 2.36 10.04 -5.23
N SER A 184 2.21 9.56 -3.99
CA SER A 184 1.73 8.21 -3.72
C SER A 184 0.35 7.96 -4.34
N TYR A 185 -0.59 8.90 -4.18
CA TYR A 185 -1.94 8.80 -4.72
C TYR A 185 -1.93 8.75 -6.24
N PHE A 186 -1.09 9.58 -6.87
CA PHE A 186 -0.90 9.57 -8.31
C PHE A 186 -0.39 8.20 -8.79
N PHE A 187 0.62 7.64 -8.15
CA PHE A 187 1.12 6.31 -8.49
C PHE A 187 0.07 5.21 -8.30
N PHE A 188 -0.70 5.23 -7.21
CA PHE A 188 -1.77 4.26 -7.00
C PHE A 188 -2.86 4.33 -8.08
N ILE A 189 -3.28 5.53 -8.47
CA ILE A 189 -4.22 5.73 -9.57
C ILE A 189 -3.63 5.21 -10.87
N TYR A 190 -2.38 5.55 -11.17
CA TYR A 190 -1.72 5.15 -12.40
C TYR A 190 -1.51 3.63 -12.49
N ALA A 191 -1.21 2.97 -11.37
CA ALA A 191 -1.16 1.51 -11.26
C ALA A 191 -2.49 0.86 -11.66
N LEU A 192 -3.61 1.36 -11.14
CA LEU A 192 -4.95 0.87 -11.50
C LEU A 192 -5.27 1.08 -12.99
N ILE A 193 -4.81 2.19 -13.58
CA ILE A 193 -4.92 2.44 -15.03
C ILE A 193 -4.13 1.39 -15.82
N GLN A 194 -2.92 1.02 -15.38
CA GLN A 194 -2.15 -0.03 -16.05
C GLN A 194 -2.84 -1.39 -15.97
N PHE A 195 -3.39 -1.77 -14.81
CA PHE A 195 -4.16 -3.01 -14.68
C PHE A 195 -5.35 -3.04 -15.66
N LYS A 196 -6.04 -1.91 -15.84
CA LYS A 196 -7.11 -1.76 -16.85
C LYS A 196 -6.60 -1.92 -18.28
N ARG A 197 -5.47 -1.29 -18.63
CA ARG A 197 -4.88 -1.37 -19.99
C ARG A 197 -4.51 -2.80 -20.33
N ILE A 198 -3.83 -3.50 -19.42
CA ILE A 198 -3.41 -4.89 -19.62
C ILE A 198 -4.63 -5.81 -19.77
N GLN A 199 -5.66 -5.63 -18.94
CA GLN A 199 -6.89 -6.41 -19.06
C GLN A 199 -7.57 -6.22 -20.43
N LYS A 200 -7.65 -4.97 -20.92
CA LYS A 200 -8.23 -4.68 -22.24
C LYS A 200 -7.43 -5.39 -23.34
N HIS A 201 -6.10 -5.29 -23.29
CA HIS A 201 -5.22 -5.93 -24.27
C HIS A 201 -5.36 -7.46 -24.29
N VAL A 202 -5.43 -8.10 -23.11
CA VAL A 202 -5.64 -9.56 -23.02
C VAL A 202 -6.99 -9.97 -23.62
N LYS A 203 -8.07 -9.21 -23.35
CA LYS A 203 -9.39 -9.49 -23.93
C LYS A 203 -9.36 -9.43 -25.46
N GLU A 204 -8.75 -8.39 -26.03
CA GLU A 204 -8.63 -8.21 -27.48
C GLU A 204 -7.90 -9.39 -28.16
N ILE A 205 -6.82 -9.89 -27.55
CA ILE A 205 -6.08 -11.05 -28.05
C ILE A 205 -6.96 -12.31 -28.03
N VAL A 206 -7.70 -12.54 -26.96
CA VAL A 206 -8.57 -13.73 -26.83
C VAL A 206 -9.70 -13.69 -27.86
N THR A 207 -10.37 -12.55 -28.04
CA THR A 207 -11.45 -12.41 -29.03
C THR A 207 -11.00 -12.49 -30.48
N LYS A 208 -9.74 -12.13 -30.79
CA LYS A 208 -9.19 -12.30 -32.15
C LYS A 208 -8.83 -13.75 -32.48
N LYS A 209 -8.74 -14.62 -31.47
CA LYS A 209 -8.38 -16.04 -31.62
C LYS A 209 -9.59 -16.98 -31.60
N SER A 210 -10.78 -16.47 -31.27
CA SER A 210 -12.08 -17.18 -31.30
C SER A 210 -12.83 -16.89 -32.58
#